data_AF-G5NMW4-F1
#
_entry.id   AF-G5NMW4-F1
#
_cell.length_a   1.000
_cell.length_b   1.000
_cell.length_c   1.000
_cell.angle_alpha   90.00
_cell.angle_beta   90.00
_cell.angle_gamma   90.00
#
_symmetry.space_group_name_H-M   'P 1'
#
loop_
_entity.id
_entity.type
_entity.pdbx_description
1 polymer ?
#
loop_
_entity_poly.entity_id
_entity_poly.type
_entity_poly.pdbx_seq_one_letter_code
_entity_poly.pdbx_strand_id
1 'polypeptide(L)'
;MFKNIKVKTGFLGVIVFFACLQLLSSGISIFFLSENQQNISLIDNTVQQQKSLSRLRDTISNIRQTVDGIRSSLRYNSAHDISASLATVQKNIKIAASTFDEFMRIPGLTSYDPEAGKTMTRAFERQMAVTEKNFNALKNFSTAEMALSTLSTYETEQNAARVEFDKQYTDYIKALDGIMASAVSNSSNAYRTSWGTTVAMLILVAVLFTGSLLWLNRLLINPLRELSAHMERMGKGDLSFPVEVRNKNEIGQLCKSLQDMQSNLAGTVKTIRDGAESINIGTQEIAAGNADLSSRTEEQSAAIVETAASMEQISSTVKQNADNAQQASGMIRESASLAREGVQLMHEMVEKIHDISHNAQGVGTISDVIDSIAFQTNILALNAAVEAARAGQRSATSA
;
A
#
# COMPACT_ATOMS: atom_id res chain seq x y z
N MET A 1 10.98 15.15 16.33
CA MET A 1 11.35 15.90 15.09
C MET A 1 11.32 15.06 13.82
N PHE A 2 11.84 13.83 13.79
CA PHE A 2 12.01 13.06 12.54
C PHE A 2 10.74 12.46 11.89
N LYS A 3 9.58 12.44 12.57
CA LYS A 3 8.35 11.79 12.07
C LYS A 3 7.75 12.44 10.81
N ASN A 4 8.06 13.70 10.54
CA ASN A 4 7.50 14.46 9.40
C ASN A 4 8.48 14.59 8.23
N ILE A 5 9.66 13.99 8.32
CA ILE A 5 10.61 14.00 7.21
C ILE A 5 10.06 13.13 6.10
N LYS A 6 10.09 13.66 4.88
CA LYS A 6 9.79 12.92 3.66
C LYS A 6 10.72 11.72 3.56
N VAL A 7 10.17 10.54 3.28
CA VAL A 7 10.93 9.28 3.20
C VAL A 7 12.11 9.42 2.25
N LYS A 8 11.88 10.03 1.08
CA LYS A 8 12.92 10.29 0.07
C LYS A 8 14.06 11.14 0.63
N THR A 9 13.74 12.24 1.33
CA THR A 9 14.74 13.15 1.91
C THR A 9 15.53 12.47 3.02
N GLY A 10 14.86 11.65 3.84
CA GLY A 10 15.52 10.83 4.85
C GLY A 10 16.54 9.85 4.26
N PHE A 11 16.14 9.09 3.24
CA PHE A 11 17.02 8.16 2.53
C PHE A 11 18.22 8.86 1.89
N LEU A 12 17.96 9.97 1.18
CA LEU A 12 19.04 10.75 0.55
C LEU A 12 20.00 11.29 1.61
N GLY A 13 19.48 11.77 2.75
CA GLY A 13 20.29 12.24 3.87
C GLY A 13 21.21 11.16 4.42
N VAL A 14 20.70 9.94 4.62
CA VAL A 14 21.50 8.79 5.07
C VAL A 14 22.60 8.45 4.05
N ILE A 15 22.26 8.36 2.75
CA ILE A 15 23.22 8.04 1.70
C ILE A 15 24.32 9.10 1.60
N VAL A 16 23.94 10.38 1.56
CA VAL A 16 24.90 11.50 1.51
C VAL A 16 25.79 11.49 2.74
N PHE A 17 25.22 11.24 3.92
CA PHE A 17 26.00 11.16 5.16
C PHE A 17 27.04 10.03 5.11
N PHE A 18 26.66 8.82 4.69
CA PHE A 18 27.60 7.72 4.50
C PHE A 18 28.64 8.01 3.41
N ALA A 19 28.26 8.67 2.32
CA ALA A 19 29.18 9.07 1.27
C ALA A 19 30.22 10.09 1.76
N CYS A 20 29.80 11.12 2.50
CA CYS A 20 30.70 12.08 3.14
C CYS A 20 31.64 11.39 4.13
N LEU A 21 31.11 10.45 4.91
CA LEU A 21 31.89 9.69 5.88
C LEU A 21 32.94 8.80 5.19
N GLN A 22 32.62 8.21 4.04
CA GLN A 22 33.57 7.44 3.22
C GLN A 22 34.68 8.33 2.61
N LEU A 23 34.32 9.53 2.15
CA LEU A 23 35.30 10.49 1.64
C LEU A 23 36.25 10.95 2.75
N LEU A 24 35.72 11.23 3.94
CA LEU A 24 36.51 11.62 5.10
C LEU A 24 37.47 10.48 5.51
N SER A 25 36.97 9.24 5.58
CA SER A 25 37.78 8.06 5.89
C SER A 25 38.90 7.85 4.87
N SER A 26 38.59 7.96 3.59
CA SER A 26 39.58 7.84 2.50
C SER A 26 40.64 8.93 2.60
N GLY A 27 40.24 10.17 2.90
CA GLY A 27 41.18 11.29 3.10
C GLY A 27 42.15 11.06 4.26
N ILE A 28 41.64 10.61 5.40
CA ILE A 28 42.47 10.26 6.57
C ILE A 28 43.43 9.11 6.23
N SER A 29 42.96 8.09 5.50
CA SER A 29 43.80 6.97 5.07
C SER A 29 44.95 7.41 4.15
N ILE A 30 44.68 8.32 3.20
CA ILE A 30 45.71 8.86 2.30
C ILE A 30 46.74 9.68 3.09
N PHE A 31 46.29 10.46 4.07
CA PHE A 31 47.17 11.22 4.96
C PHE A 31 48.16 10.29 5.69
N PHE A 32 47.65 9.26 6.39
CA PHE A 32 48.51 8.29 7.09
C PHE A 32 49.46 7.54 6.15
N LEU A 33 48.99 7.18 4.95
CA LEU A 33 49.84 6.52 3.95
C LEU A 33 50.97 7.44 3.47
N SER A 34 50.68 8.73 3.24
CA SER A 34 51.68 9.71 2.82
C SER A 34 52.74 9.96 3.89
N GLU A 35 52.35 10.03 5.17
CA GLU A 35 53.26 10.17 6.31
C GLU A 35 54.14 8.92 6.47
N ASN A 36 53.56 7.73 6.31
CA ASN A 36 54.33 6.49 6.36
C ASN A 36 55.32 6.35 5.18
N GLN A 37 54.93 6.79 3.98
CA GLN A 37 55.82 6.80 2.81
C GLN A 37 57.06 7.70 3.04
N GLN A 38 56.90 8.84 3.71
CA GLN A 38 58.02 9.71 4.08
C GLN A 38 58.97 9.07 5.09
N ASN A 39 58.43 8.35 6.09
CA ASN A 39 59.26 7.62 7.05
C ASN A 39 60.03 6.47 6.37
N ILE A 40 59.41 5.77 5.41
CA ILE A 40 60.07 4.71 4.63
C ILE A 40 61.21 5.27 3.77
N SER A 41 61.00 6.39 3.07
CA SER A 41 62.06 7.00 2.26
C SER A 41 63.21 7.51 3.14
N LEU A 42 62.92 8.05 4.32
CA LEU A 42 63.95 8.43 5.29
C LEU A 42 64.79 7.22 5.74
N ILE A 43 64.14 6.08 6.01
CA ILE A 43 64.83 4.82 6.36
C ILE A 43 65.72 4.36 5.20
N ASP A 44 65.19 4.31 3.97
CA ASP A 44 65.96 3.88 2.80
C ASP A 44 67.17 4.77 2.56
N ASN A 45 66.99 6.09 2.59
CA ASN A 45 68.09 7.04 2.43
C ASN A 45 69.16 6.90 3.53
N THR A 46 68.73 6.68 4.77
CA THR A 46 69.65 6.46 5.91
C THR A 46 70.47 5.19 5.73
N VAL A 47 69.83 4.10 5.28
CA VAL A 47 70.50 2.83 4.97
C VAL A 47 71.49 2.99 3.80
N GLN A 48 71.11 3.72 2.75
CA GLN A 48 72.02 4.00 1.63
C GLN A 48 73.22 4.85 2.06
N GLN A 49 73.01 5.88 2.89
CA GLN A 49 74.11 6.67 3.45
C GLN A 49 75.06 5.81 4.29
N GLN A 50 74.52 4.96 5.17
CA GLN A 50 75.31 4.04 5.99
C GLN A 50 76.12 3.06 5.13
N LYS A 51 75.51 2.48 4.08
CA LYS A 51 76.21 1.59 3.14
C LYS A 51 77.34 2.31 2.40
N SER A 52 77.09 3.50 1.87
CA SER A 52 78.10 4.29 1.14
C SER A 52 79.26 4.68 2.07
N LEU A 53 78.96 5.16 3.28
CA LEU A 53 79.97 5.54 4.25
C LEU A 53 80.78 4.33 4.76
N SER A 54 80.15 3.16 4.96
CA SER A 54 80.85 1.92 5.29
C SER A 54 81.80 1.50 4.17
N ARG A 55 81.33 1.53 2.91
CA ARG A 55 82.17 1.22 1.74
C ARG A 55 83.36 2.17 1.61
N LEU A 56 83.15 3.45 1.93
CA LEU A 56 84.23 4.44 1.97
C LEU A 56 85.27 4.07 3.03
N ARG A 57 84.84 3.76 4.25
CA ARG A 57 85.72 3.33 5.34
C ARG A 57 86.51 2.07 4.97
N ASP A 58 85.87 1.09 4.37
CA ASP A 58 86.51 -0.14 3.90
C ASP A 58 87.55 0.15 2.81
N THR A 59 87.25 1.07 1.88
CA THR A 59 88.18 1.49 0.82
C THR A 59 89.41 2.18 1.43
N ILE A 60 89.23 3.07 2.41
CA ILE A 60 90.32 3.73 3.13
C ILE A 60 91.15 2.71 3.93
N SER A 61 90.50 1.73 4.56
CA SER A 61 91.17 0.63 5.25
C SER A 61 92.01 -0.21 4.29
N ASN A 62 91.49 -0.51 3.09
CA ASN A 62 92.21 -1.24 2.05
C ASN A 62 93.43 -0.47 1.52
N ILE A 63 93.33 0.85 1.35
CA ILE A 63 94.49 1.70 1.02
C ILE A 63 95.56 1.52 2.09
N ARG A 64 95.18 1.65 3.36
CA ARG A 64 96.09 1.51 4.49
C ARG A 64 96.75 0.12 4.53
N GLN A 65 95.97 -0.95 4.42
CA GLN A 65 96.52 -2.31 4.41
C GLN A 65 97.50 -2.53 3.26
N THR A 66 97.22 -1.96 2.08
CA THR A 66 98.12 -2.03 0.93
C THR A 66 99.42 -1.26 1.20
N VAL A 67 99.34 -0.07 1.79
CA VAL A 67 100.51 0.74 2.17
C VAL A 67 101.34 0.07 3.27
N ASP A 68 100.70 -0.52 4.27
CA ASP A 68 101.36 -1.27 5.33
C ASP A 68 102.05 -2.53 4.76
N GLY A 69 101.43 -3.17 3.77
CA GLY A 69 102.01 -4.26 2.98
C GLY A 69 103.26 -3.82 2.20
N ILE A 70 103.20 -2.68 1.49
CA ILE A 70 104.36 -2.07 0.81
C ILE A 70 105.50 -1.82 1.81
N ARG A 71 105.18 -1.21 2.97
CA ARG A 71 106.16 -0.92 4.04
C ARG A 71 106.84 -2.20 4.52
N SER A 72 106.06 -3.26 4.74
CA SER A 72 106.59 -4.56 5.14
C SER A 72 107.49 -5.17 4.05
N SER A 73 107.04 -5.19 2.79
CA SER A 73 107.83 -5.74 1.68
C SER A 73 109.17 -5.01 1.49
N LEU A 74 109.17 -3.68 1.51
CA LEU A 74 110.39 -2.88 1.37
C LEU A 74 111.38 -3.06 2.53
N ARG A 75 110.88 -3.39 3.73
CA ARG A 75 111.71 -3.66 4.91
C ARG A 75 112.44 -5.01 4.83
N TYR A 76 111.83 -6.03 4.22
CA TYR A 76 112.42 -7.37 4.08
C TYR A 76 113.17 -7.58 2.76
N ASN A 77 112.72 -6.95 1.68
CA ASN A 77 113.33 -7.02 0.35
C ASN A 77 113.26 -5.65 -0.33
N SER A 78 114.38 -4.91 -0.29
CA SER A 78 114.50 -3.57 -0.87
C SER A 78 114.38 -3.53 -2.41
N ALA A 79 114.48 -4.68 -3.09
CA ALA A 79 114.31 -4.83 -4.53
C ALA A 79 112.89 -5.29 -4.93
N HIS A 80 111.94 -5.39 -3.99
CA HIS A 80 110.58 -5.82 -4.27
C HIS A 80 109.86 -4.81 -5.19
N ASP A 81 109.22 -5.31 -6.26
CA ASP A 81 108.40 -4.47 -7.13
C ASP A 81 107.08 -4.12 -6.45
N ILE A 82 106.86 -2.82 -6.23
CA ILE A 82 105.66 -2.28 -5.60
C ILE A 82 104.69 -1.65 -6.61
N SER A 83 104.97 -1.73 -7.92
CA SER A 83 104.20 -1.09 -8.98
C SER A 83 102.72 -1.50 -8.98
N ALA A 84 102.44 -2.79 -8.82
CA ALA A 84 101.07 -3.32 -8.74
C ALA A 84 100.33 -2.84 -7.47
N SER A 85 101.02 -2.77 -6.33
CA SER A 85 100.47 -2.26 -5.07
C SER A 85 100.20 -0.74 -5.17
N LEU A 86 101.09 0.03 -5.80
CA LEU A 86 100.89 1.44 -6.08
C LEU A 86 99.69 1.67 -7.01
N ALA A 87 99.54 0.88 -8.07
CA ALA A 87 98.36 0.94 -8.95
C ALA A 87 97.06 0.66 -8.18
N THR A 88 97.09 -0.28 -7.23
CA THR A 88 95.95 -0.60 -6.36
C THR A 88 95.62 0.56 -5.42
N VAL A 89 96.62 1.19 -4.79
CA VAL A 89 96.42 2.38 -3.95
C VAL A 89 95.82 3.52 -4.78
N GLN A 90 96.36 3.80 -5.95
CA GLN A 90 95.85 4.85 -6.84
C GLN A 90 94.39 4.61 -7.25
N LYS A 91 94.04 3.36 -7.58
CA LYS A 91 92.66 2.96 -7.88
C LYS A 91 91.74 3.20 -6.68
N ASN A 92 92.15 2.78 -5.48
CA ASN A 92 91.34 2.92 -4.28
C ASN A 92 91.19 4.39 -3.83
N ILE A 93 92.19 5.26 -4.06
CA ILE A 93 92.05 6.71 -3.83
C ILE A 93 90.92 7.27 -4.71
N LYS A 94 90.89 6.91 -6.00
CA LYS A 94 89.80 7.33 -6.91
C LYS A 94 88.44 6.80 -6.49
N ILE A 95 88.37 5.53 -6.06
CA ILE A 95 87.13 4.92 -5.57
C ILE A 95 86.66 5.62 -4.29
N ALA A 96 87.57 5.95 -3.37
CA ALA A 96 87.24 6.65 -2.14
C ALA A 96 86.65 8.04 -2.43
N ALA A 97 87.27 8.82 -3.33
CA ALA A 97 86.73 10.11 -3.76
C ALA A 97 85.33 9.99 -4.37
N SER A 98 85.15 9.07 -5.33
CA SER A 98 83.85 8.85 -5.97
C SER A 98 82.77 8.35 -4.99
N THR A 99 83.14 7.52 -4.02
CA THR A 99 82.19 7.00 -3.01
C THR A 99 81.79 8.11 -2.04
N PHE A 100 82.74 9.01 -1.69
CA PHE A 100 82.43 10.18 -0.87
C PHE A 100 81.48 11.15 -1.57
N ASP A 101 81.67 11.39 -2.86
CA ASP A 101 80.74 12.20 -3.68
C ASP A 101 79.34 11.57 -3.73
N GLU A 102 79.25 10.25 -3.87
CA GLU A 102 77.98 9.51 -3.82
C GLU A 102 77.31 9.69 -2.46
N PHE A 103 78.06 9.49 -1.37
CA PHE A 103 77.60 9.70 0.00
C PHE A 103 76.99 11.10 0.20
N MET A 104 77.67 12.15 -0.27
CA MET A 104 77.21 13.54 -0.12
C MET A 104 75.93 13.85 -0.92
N ARG A 105 75.64 13.08 -1.99
CA ARG A 105 74.43 13.26 -2.81
C ARG A 105 73.19 12.57 -2.26
N ILE A 106 73.35 11.56 -1.39
CA ILE A 106 72.20 10.84 -0.83
C ILE A 106 71.46 11.78 0.14
N PRO A 107 70.15 12.00 -0.02
CA PRO A 107 69.37 12.88 0.85
C PRO A 107 69.08 12.22 2.20
N GLY A 108 69.97 12.38 3.18
CA GLY A 108 69.86 11.83 4.54
C GLY A 108 70.32 12.82 5.61
N LEU A 109 71.13 12.40 6.59
CA LEU A 109 71.55 13.25 7.71
C LEU A 109 72.22 14.56 7.24
N THR A 110 73.02 14.53 6.18
CA THR A 110 73.58 15.75 5.54
C THR A 110 72.54 16.79 5.13
N SER A 111 71.29 16.39 4.89
CA SER A 111 70.17 17.29 4.56
C SER A 111 69.48 17.87 5.80
N TYR A 112 69.45 17.12 6.91
CA TYR A 112 68.81 17.53 8.17
C TYR A 112 69.78 18.23 9.14
N ASP A 113 71.05 17.85 9.09
CA ASP A 113 72.16 18.43 9.85
C ASP A 113 73.35 18.71 8.89
N PRO A 114 73.39 19.92 8.29
CA PRO A 114 74.47 20.32 7.41
C PRO A 114 75.85 20.35 8.10
N GLU A 115 75.91 20.51 9.42
CA GLU A 115 77.18 20.56 10.15
C GLU A 115 77.82 19.18 10.30
N ALA A 116 77.01 18.13 10.51
CA ALA A 116 77.50 16.74 10.47
C ALA A 116 78.14 16.41 9.10
N GLY A 117 77.53 16.85 8.01
CA GLY A 117 78.08 16.72 6.65
C GLY A 117 79.42 17.44 6.50
N LYS A 118 79.48 18.73 6.87
CA LYS A 118 80.73 19.53 6.80
C LYS A 118 81.86 18.92 7.65
N THR A 119 81.54 18.41 8.83
CA THR A 119 82.53 17.81 9.73
C THR A 119 83.10 16.53 9.13
N MET A 120 82.24 15.68 8.55
CA MET A 120 82.67 14.48 7.83
C MET A 120 83.53 14.82 6.60
N THR A 121 83.17 15.87 5.84
CA THR A 121 83.95 16.36 4.70
C THR A 121 85.37 16.77 5.12
N ARG A 122 85.50 17.59 6.18
CA ARG A 122 86.83 18.01 6.67
C ARG A 122 87.69 16.83 7.10
N ALA A 123 87.10 15.84 7.77
CA ALA A 123 87.80 14.63 8.19
C ALA A 123 88.24 13.78 6.98
N PHE A 124 87.38 13.63 5.98
CA PHE A 124 87.71 12.94 4.73
C PHE A 124 88.83 13.63 3.94
N GLU A 125 88.72 14.95 3.73
CA GLU A 125 89.74 15.73 3.01
C GLU A 125 91.09 15.64 3.69
N ARG A 126 91.13 15.75 5.04
CA ARG A 126 92.36 15.58 5.81
C ARG A 126 92.95 14.18 5.67
N GLN A 127 92.11 13.14 5.71
CA GLN A 127 92.53 11.75 5.53
C GLN A 127 93.10 11.51 4.12
N MET A 128 92.49 12.08 3.08
CA MET A 128 92.95 11.97 1.69
C MET A 128 94.22 12.76 1.43
N ALA A 129 94.37 13.97 1.98
CA ALA A 129 95.59 14.76 1.85
C ALA A 129 96.83 14.01 2.38
N VAL A 130 96.72 13.36 3.54
CA VAL A 130 97.82 12.56 4.09
C VAL A 130 98.06 11.28 3.28
N THR A 131 96.98 10.65 2.79
CA THR A 131 97.06 9.46 1.94
C THR A 131 97.77 9.75 0.62
N GLU A 132 97.45 10.87 -0.03
CA GLU A 132 98.11 11.32 -1.26
C GLU A 132 99.57 11.70 -1.03
N LYS A 133 99.89 12.35 0.09
CA LYS A 133 101.26 12.65 0.50
C LYS A 133 102.10 11.38 0.62
N ASN A 134 101.56 10.35 1.29
CA ASN A 134 102.19 9.03 1.42
C ASN A 134 102.32 8.30 0.07
N PHE A 135 101.27 8.35 -0.77
CA PHE A 135 101.31 7.76 -2.10
C PHE A 135 102.39 8.41 -2.98
N ASN A 136 102.49 9.75 -2.98
CA ASN A 136 103.50 10.48 -3.74
C ASN A 136 104.92 10.20 -3.24
N ALA A 137 105.11 10.06 -1.92
CA ALA A 137 106.38 9.63 -1.34
C ALA A 137 106.77 8.22 -1.81
N LEU A 138 105.82 7.28 -1.85
CA LEU A 138 106.02 5.92 -2.34
C LEU A 138 106.15 5.83 -3.88
N LYS A 139 105.74 6.86 -4.62
CA LYS A 139 105.88 6.90 -6.08
C LYS A 139 107.24 7.45 -6.52
N ASN A 140 107.80 8.39 -5.76
CA ASN A 140 108.97 9.18 -6.16
C ASN A 140 110.25 8.86 -5.37
N PHE A 141 110.33 7.71 -4.68
CA PHE A 141 111.51 7.35 -3.89
C PHE A 141 112.65 6.84 -4.77
N SER A 142 113.89 7.18 -4.42
CA SER A 142 115.09 6.66 -5.12
C SER A 142 115.72 5.45 -4.40
N THR A 143 115.50 5.27 -3.10
CA THR A 143 115.94 4.09 -2.33
C THR A 143 114.86 3.64 -1.34
N ALA A 144 114.81 2.34 -1.03
CA ALA A 144 113.85 1.78 -0.07
C ALA A 144 113.97 2.44 1.33
N GLU A 145 115.18 2.81 1.75
CA GLU A 145 115.44 3.51 3.01
C GLU A 145 114.79 4.91 3.04
N MET A 146 114.87 5.68 1.94
CA MET A 146 114.21 6.98 1.84
C MET A 146 112.68 6.85 1.87
N ALA A 147 112.13 5.81 1.22
CA ALA A 147 110.70 5.53 1.25
C ALA A 147 110.22 5.23 2.69
N LEU A 148 110.95 4.35 3.40
CA LEU A 148 110.62 3.99 4.78
C LEU A 148 110.76 5.18 5.75
N SER A 149 111.82 5.98 5.62
CA SER A 149 112.03 7.19 6.43
C SER A 149 110.97 8.27 6.18
N THR A 150 110.52 8.42 4.93
CA THR A 150 109.45 9.38 4.60
C THR A 150 108.11 8.92 5.17
N LEU A 151 107.81 7.62 5.07
CA LEU A 151 106.61 7.03 5.68
C LEU A 151 106.61 7.16 7.21
N SER A 152 107.74 6.99 7.89
CA SER A 152 107.84 7.18 9.34
C SER A 152 107.67 8.65 9.75
N THR A 153 108.12 9.59 8.90
CA THR A 153 107.96 11.04 9.15
C THR A 153 106.48 11.44 9.18
N TYR A 154 105.65 10.84 8.33
CA TYR A 154 104.21 11.13 8.25
C TYR A 154 103.35 10.23 9.14
N GLU A 155 103.93 9.27 9.86
CA GLU A 155 103.18 8.27 10.64
C GLU A 155 102.30 8.91 11.73
N THR A 156 102.81 9.93 12.43
CA THR A 156 102.04 10.65 13.46
C THR A 156 100.87 11.43 12.86
N GLU A 157 101.11 12.12 11.73
CA GLU A 157 100.07 12.88 11.00
C GLU A 157 99.00 11.93 10.43
N GLN A 158 99.42 10.79 9.87
CA GLN A 158 98.55 9.73 9.35
C GLN A 158 97.69 9.11 10.44
N ASN A 159 98.27 8.80 11.59
CA ASN A 159 97.52 8.24 12.72
C ASN A 159 96.52 9.26 13.26
N ALA A 160 96.89 10.54 13.36
CA ALA A 160 95.97 11.61 13.79
C ALA A 160 94.79 11.80 12.82
N ALA A 161 95.07 11.86 11.50
CA ALA A 161 94.02 11.98 10.48
C ALA A 161 93.09 10.76 10.49
N ARG A 162 93.64 9.56 10.67
CA ARG A 162 92.87 8.32 10.77
C ARG A 162 91.97 8.30 11.99
N VAL A 163 92.51 8.62 13.17
CA VAL A 163 91.73 8.63 14.42
C VAL A 163 90.58 9.63 14.32
N GLU A 164 90.84 10.81 13.74
CA GLU A 164 89.78 11.79 13.50
C GLU A 164 88.73 11.29 12.52
N PHE A 165 89.12 10.69 11.39
CA PHE A 165 88.18 10.12 10.43
C PHE A 165 87.34 8.98 11.05
N ASP A 166 87.98 8.04 11.76
CA ASP A 166 87.29 6.93 12.43
C ASP A 166 86.31 7.45 13.50
N LYS A 167 86.66 8.52 14.21
CA LYS A 167 85.78 9.19 15.17
C LYS A 167 84.57 9.83 14.47
N GLN A 168 84.81 10.68 13.46
CA GLN A 168 83.71 11.35 12.75
C GLN A 168 82.80 10.36 12.01
N TYR A 169 83.37 9.29 11.45
CA TYR A 169 82.61 8.16 10.93
C TYR A 169 81.68 7.57 12.00
N THR A 170 82.22 7.28 13.19
CA THR A 170 81.45 6.65 14.28
C THR A 170 80.34 7.58 14.78
N ASP A 171 80.64 8.86 14.97
CA ASP A 171 79.66 9.87 15.39
C ASP A 171 78.55 10.04 14.33
N TYR A 172 78.90 10.05 13.03
CA TYR A 172 77.94 10.12 11.93
C TYR A 172 77.04 8.87 11.87
N ILE A 173 77.60 7.66 11.96
CA ILE A 173 76.82 6.42 12.00
C ILE A 173 75.87 6.40 13.20
N LYS A 174 76.34 6.83 14.38
CA LYS A 174 75.49 6.91 15.58
C LYS A 174 74.32 7.88 15.40
N ALA A 175 74.53 9.01 14.73
CA ALA A 175 73.48 9.95 14.39
C ALA A 175 72.46 9.34 13.40
N LEU A 176 72.93 8.61 12.38
CA LEU A 176 72.06 7.86 11.46
C LEU A 176 71.22 6.80 12.18
N ASP A 177 71.82 6.02 13.09
CA ASP A 177 71.11 5.00 13.87
C ASP A 177 70.01 5.63 14.73
N GLY A 178 70.26 6.82 15.31
CA GLY A 178 69.25 7.57 16.06
C GLY A 178 68.07 8.03 15.21
N ILE A 179 68.34 8.51 13.99
CA ILE A 179 67.29 8.85 13.01
C ILE A 179 66.51 7.61 12.60
N MET A 180 67.19 6.50 12.29
CA MET A 180 66.55 5.25 11.89
C MET A 180 65.66 4.69 13.00
N ALA A 181 66.14 4.66 14.24
CA ALA A 181 65.36 4.21 15.40
C ALA A 181 64.10 5.07 15.61
N SER A 182 64.25 6.40 15.45
CA SER A 182 63.12 7.33 15.55
C SER A 182 62.11 7.14 14.41
N ALA A 183 62.59 6.97 13.17
CA ALA A 183 61.75 6.73 12.00
C ALA A 183 60.98 5.39 12.10
N VAL A 184 61.63 4.33 12.57
CA VAL A 184 60.99 3.01 12.81
C VAL A 184 59.95 3.10 13.93
N SER A 185 60.27 3.76 15.05
CA SER A 185 59.33 3.97 16.15
C SER A 185 58.11 4.79 15.71
N ASN A 186 58.33 5.87 14.95
CA ASN A 186 57.27 6.70 14.41
C ASN A 186 56.40 5.92 13.42
N SER A 187 57.00 5.13 12.52
CA SER A 187 56.26 4.27 11.59
C SER A 187 55.42 3.22 12.34
N SER A 188 55.96 2.59 13.39
CA SER A 188 55.21 1.63 14.23
C SER A 188 54.03 2.29 14.97
N ASN A 189 54.23 3.47 15.55
CA ASN A 189 53.17 4.23 16.22
C ASN A 189 52.10 4.73 15.24
N ALA A 190 52.51 5.22 14.07
CA ALA A 190 51.61 5.60 13.00
C ALA A 190 50.76 4.40 12.54
N TYR A 191 51.36 3.21 12.40
CA TYR A 191 50.65 1.98 12.08
C TYR A 191 49.61 1.61 13.13
N ARG A 192 49.97 1.63 14.42
CA ARG A 192 49.04 1.34 15.52
C ARG A 192 47.89 2.34 15.58
N THR A 193 48.17 3.61 15.40
CA THR A 193 47.18 4.69 15.39
C THR A 193 46.25 4.58 14.18
N SER A 194 46.80 4.27 13.00
CA SER A 194 46.04 4.01 11.77
C SER A 194 45.09 2.82 11.94
N TRP A 195 45.54 1.72 12.55
CA TRP A 195 44.66 0.59 12.87
C TRP A 195 43.57 0.94 13.87
N GLY A 196 43.91 1.64 14.96
CA GLY A 196 42.93 2.08 15.96
C GLY A 196 41.85 2.98 15.38
N THR A 197 42.24 3.95 14.55
CA THR A 197 41.29 4.84 13.85
C THR A 197 40.44 4.08 12.84
N THR A 198 41.00 3.11 12.11
CA THR A 198 40.25 2.26 11.17
C THR A 198 39.19 1.43 11.88
N VAL A 199 39.54 0.76 12.98
CA VAL A 199 38.59 -0.04 13.77
C VAL A 199 37.50 0.85 14.38
N ALA A 200 37.87 2.01 14.94
CA ALA A 200 36.90 2.96 15.48
C ALA A 200 35.91 3.45 14.41
N MET A 201 36.39 3.71 13.18
CA MET A 201 35.54 4.11 12.06
C MET A 201 34.59 3.00 11.62
N LEU A 202 35.06 1.75 11.57
CA LEU A 202 34.21 0.59 11.26
C LEU A 202 33.11 0.40 12.31
N ILE A 203 33.43 0.55 13.60
CA ILE A 203 32.44 0.48 14.68
C ILE A 203 31.43 1.62 14.53
N LEU A 204 31.89 2.84 14.27
CA LEU A 204 31.02 4.00 14.06
C LEU A 204 30.06 3.77 12.88
N VAL A 205 30.56 3.28 11.75
CA VAL A 205 29.75 2.91 10.58
C VAL A 205 28.73 1.84 10.94
N ALA A 206 29.11 0.78 11.66
CA ALA A 206 28.21 -0.29 12.07
C ALA A 206 27.09 0.21 12.99
N VAL A 207 27.41 1.07 13.96
CA VAL A 207 26.44 1.69 14.87
C VAL A 207 25.47 2.59 14.10
N LEU A 208 25.98 3.46 13.21
CA LEU A 208 25.16 4.34 12.39
C LEU A 208 24.27 3.55 11.42
N PHE A 209 24.81 2.48 10.82
CA PHE A 209 24.07 1.63 9.91
C PHE A 209 22.92 0.94 10.64
N THR A 210 23.20 0.32 11.79
CA THR A 210 22.18 -0.30 12.66
C THR A 210 21.14 0.72 13.11
N GLY A 211 21.56 1.92 13.50
CA GLY A 211 20.67 3.03 13.84
C GLY A 211 19.76 3.43 12.68
N SER A 212 20.30 3.50 11.46
CA SER A 212 19.53 3.81 10.25
C SER A 212 18.51 2.71 9.91
N LEU A 213 18.86 1.43 10.11
CA LEU A 213 17.94 0.30 9.92
C LEU A 213 16.80 0.33 10.93
N LEU A 214 17.09 0.59 12.20
CA LEU A 214 16.07 0.71 13.24
C LEU A 214 15.15 1.92 12.97
N TRP A 215 15.72 3.03 12.52
CA TRP A 215 14.97 4.21 12.12
C TRP A 215 14.07 3.93 10.92
N LEU A 216 14.59 3.24 9.90
CA LEU A 216 13.84 2.80 8.71
C LEU A 216 12.68 1.86 9.07
N ASN A 217 12.94 0.87 9.92
CA ASN A 217 11.93 -0.06 10.39
C ASN A 217 10.77 0.66 11.08
N ARG A 218 11.08 1.62 11.95
CA ARG A 218 10.06 2.39 12.67
C ARG A 218 9.31 3.39 11.79
N LEU A 219 9.97 4.00 10.80
CA LEU A 219 9.38 5.09 10.02
C LEU A 219 8.65 4.61 8.75
N LEU A 220 9.08 3.49 8.17
CA LEU A 220 8.50 2.92 6.95
C LEU A 220 7.82 1.57 7.17
N ILE A 221 8.55 0.58 7.69
CA ILE A 221 8.09 -0.82 7.67
C ILE A 221 6.91 -1.04 8.63
N ASN A 222 6.99 -0.53 9.86
CA ASN A 222 5.91 -0.69 10.85
C ASN A 222 4.59 -0.04 10.39
N PRO A 223 4.55 1.23 9.96
CA PRO A 223 3.33 1.83 9.43
C PRO A 223 2.77 1.15 8.19
N LEU A 224 3.64 0.66 7.28
CA LEU A 224 3.18 -0.10 6.11
C LEU A 224 2.54 -1.43 6.51
N ARG A 225 3.05 -2.08 7.56
CA ARG A 225 2.44 -3.29 8.12
C ARG A 225 1.08 -3.00 8.76
N GLU A 226 0.94 -1.88 9.48
CA GLU A 226 -0.35 -1.41 10.00
C GLU A 226 -1.35 -1.13 8.87
N LEU A 227 -0.92 -0.40 7.82
CA LEU A 227 -1.72 -0.15 6.60
C LEU A 227 -2.19 -1.44 5.93
N SER A 228 -1.29 -2.43 5.78
CA SER A 228 -1.63 -3.73 5.22
C SER A 228 -2.67 -4.47 6.06
N ALA A 229 -2.53 -4.44 7.39
CA ALA A 229 -3.49 -5.06 8.30
C ALA A 229 -4.88 -4.38 8.21
N HIS A 230 -4.93 -3.05 8.10
CA HIS A 230 -6.18 -2.33 7.88
C HIS A 230 -6.83 -2.72 6.54
N MET A 231 -6.06 -2.80 5.45
CA MET A 231 -6.58 -3.24 4.15
C MET A 231 -7.14 -4.66 4.20
N GLU A 232 -6.47 -5.60 4.88
CA GLU A 232 -6.97 -6.97 5.04
C GLU A 232 -8.31 -7.01 5.78
N ARG A 233 -8.47 -6.20 6.82
CA ARG A 233 -9.74 -6.11 7.59
C ARG A 233 -10.86 -5.52 6.76
N MET A 234 -10.59 -4.45 6.00
CA MET A 234 -11.56 -3.87 5.07
C MET A 234 -11.97 -4.89 4.00
N GLY A 235 -11.03 -5.68 3.48
CA GLY A 235 -11.31 -6.77 2.54
C GLY A 235 -12.21 -7.87 3.13
N LYS A 236 -12.21 -8.05 4.45
CA LYS A 236 -13.12 -8.94 5.18
C LYS A 236 -14.44 -8.26 5.60
N GLY A 237 -14.65 -6.99 5.25
CA GLY A 237 -15.83 -6.20 5.60
C GLY A 237 -15.81 -5.59 7.00
N ASP A 238 -14.71 -5.70 7.75
CA ASP A 238 -14.57 -5.07 9.07
C ASP A 238 -14.07 -3.62 8.90
N LEU A 239 -15.02 -2.67 8.93
CA LEU A 239 -14.75 -1.23 8.85
C LEU A 239 -14.69 -0.55 10.23
N SER A 240 -14.73 -1.31 11.33
CA SER A 240 -14.90 -0.75 12.69
C SER A 240 -13.65 -0.09 13.28
N PHE A 241 -12.46 -0.39 12.73
CA PHE A 241 -11.19 0.10 13.26
C PHE A 241 -10.73 1.36 12.52
N PRO A 242 -10.66 2.53 13.17
CA PRO A 242 -10.29 3.78 12.51
C PRO A 242 -8.83 3.75 12.04
N VAL A 243 -8.59 4.25 10.83
CA VAL A 243 -7.23 4.49 10.33
C VAL A 243 -6.69 5.80 10.92
N GLU A 244 -5.63 5.71 11.73
CA GLU A 244 -4.98 6.88 12.33
C GLU A 244 -3.94 7.51 11.38
N VAL A 245 -4.04 8.81 11.15
CA VAL A 245 -3.04 9.58 10.40
C VAL A 245 -2.07 10.26 11.37
N ARG A 246 -0.93 9.60 11.62
CA ARG A 246 0.04 10.03 12.65
C ARG A 246 1.12 11.00 12.13
N ASN A 247 1.36 11.00 10.82
CA ASN A 247 2.51 11.68 10.22
C ASN A 247 2.05 12.58 9.05
N LYS A 248 2.86 13.58 8.67
CA LYS A 248 2.61 14.42 7.47
C LYS A 248 3.47 14.05 6.26
N ASN A 249 4.20 12.94 6.33
CA ASN A 249 5.02 12.44 5.23
C ASN A 249 4.20 11.56 4.26
N GLU A 250 4.85 10.95 3.29
CA GLU A 250 4.23 10.10 2.26
C GLU A 250 3.41 8.95 2.87
N ILE A 251 3.88 8.36 3.99
CA ILE A 251 3.13 7.34 4.73
C ILE A 251 1.87 7.91 5.36
N GLY A 252 1.96 9.11 5.95
CA GLY A 252 0.79 9.82 6.45
C GLY A 252 -0.25 10.12 5.38
N GLN A 253 0.20 10.49 4.18
CA GLN A 253 -0.67 10.70 3.04
C GLN A 253 -1.35 9.40 2.58
N LEU A 254 -0.64 8.27 2.57
CA LEU A 254 -1.23 6.95 2.31
C LEU A 254 -2.28 6.56 3.38
N CYS A 255 -1.98 6.77 4.66
CA CYS A 255 -2.95 6.55 5.75
C CYS A 255 -4.19 7.43 5.55
N LYS A 256 -4.02 8.68 5.12
CA LYS A 256 -5.14 9.59 4.87
C LYS A 256 -6.01 9.11 3.71
N SER A 257 -5.41 8.70 2.60
CA SER A 257 -6.17 8.11 1.48
C SER A 257 -6.90 6.82 1.88
N LEU A 258 -6.28 5.98 2.72
CA LEU A 258 -6.93 4.77 3.24
C LEU A 258 -8.13 5.11 4.16
N GLN A 259 -8.00 6.14 5.01
CA GLN A 259 -9.08 6.64 5.85
C GLN A 259 -10.27 7.14 5.01
N ASP A 260 -10.00 7.90 3.95
CA ASP A 260 -11.05 8.42 3.07
C ASP A 260 -11.77 7.27 2.33
N MET A 261 -11.02 6.24 1.90
CA MET A 261 -11.59 5.02 1.31
C MET A 261 -12.48 4.25 2.30
N GLN A 262 -12.04 4.09 3.56
CA GLN A 262 -12.83 3.46 4.62
C GLN A 262 -14.15 4.21 4.86
N SER A 263 -14.09 5.54 4.94
CA SER A 263 -15.27 6.39 5.14
C SER A 263 -16.28 6.24 4.00
N ASN A 264 -15.81 6.21 2.75
CA ASN A 264 -16.67 6.04 1.59
C ASN A 264 -17.32 4.66 1.55
N LEU A 265 -16.55 3.60 1.83
CA LEU A 265 -17.08 2.23 1.92
C LEU A 265 -18.14 2.10 3.02
N ALA A 266 -17.89 2.67 4.19
CA ALA A 266 -18.84 2.66 5.30
C ALA A 266 -20.14 3.39 4.92
N GLY A 267 -20.02 4.53 4.22
CA GLY A 267 -21.16 5.26 3.67
C GLY A 267 -21.98 4.43 2.68
N THR A 268 -21.33 3.76 1.72
CA THR A 268 -22.00 2.87 0.76
C THR A 268 -22.73 1.72 1.44
N VAL A 269 -22.08 1.03 2.40
CA VAL A 269 -22.70 -0.07 3.16
C VAL A 269 -23.90 0.43 3.96
N LYS A 270 -23.83 1.61 4.56
CA LYS A 270 -24.96 2.23 5.25
C LYS A 270 -26.14 2.47 4.31
N THR A 271 -25.91 3.08 3.15
CA THR A 271 -26.97 3.32 2.16
C THR A 271 -27.63 2.02 1.70
N ILE A 272 -26.84 0.95 1.49
CA ILE A 272 -27.38 -0.37 1.14
C ILE A 272 -28.24 -0.93 2.26
N ARG A 273 -27.80 -0.83 3.51
CA ARG A 273 -28.56 -1.29 4.68
C ARG A 273 -29.87 -0.52 4.83
N ASP A 274 -29.84 0.81 4.76
CA ASP A 274 -31.03 1.65 4.87
C ASP A 274 -32.04 1.35 3.74
N GLY A 275 -31.54 1.08 2.53
CA GLY A 275 -32.35 0.62 1.40
C GLY A 275 -32.98 -0.75 1.63
N ALA A 276 -32.23 -1.72 2.15
CA ALA A 276 -32.73 -3.06 2.49
C ALA A 276 -33.79 -3.02 3.60
N GLU A 277 -33.60 -2.17 4.61
CA GLU A 277 -34.60 -1.93 5.67
C GLU A 277 -35.89 -1.34 5.10
N SER A 278 -35.77 -0.36 4.20
CA SER A 278 -36.93 0.22 3.50
C SER A 278 -37.69 -0.82 2.66
N ILE A 279 -36.97 -1.70 1.95
CA ILE A 279 -37.58 -2.82 1.20
C ILE A 279 -38.27 -3.80 2.14
N ASN A 280 -37.67 -4.12 3.29
CA ASN A 280 -38.25 -5.04 4.27
C ASN A 280 -39.57 -4.48 4.84
N ILE A 281 -39.61 -3.19 5.19
CA ILE A 281 -40.83 -2.51 5.63
C ILE A 281 -41.90 -2.56 4.52
N GLY A 282 -41.55 -2.16 3.29
CA GLY A 282 -42.50 -2.20 2.17
C GLY A 282 -43.02 -3.61 1.86
N THR A 283 -42.19 -4.64 2.03
CA THR A 283 -42.61 -6.04 1.85
C THR A 283 -43.60 -6.48 2.93
N GLN A 284 -43.43 -6.03 4.18
CA GLN A 284 -44.37 -6.30 5.26
C GLN A 284 -45.73 -5.61 5.03
N GLU A 285 -45.72 -4.37 4.54
CA GLU A 285 -46.95 -3.65 4.16
C GLU A 285 -47.68 -4.34 3.00
N ILE A 286 -46.95 -4.79 1.97
CA ILE A 286 -47.54 -5.57 0.87
C ILE A 286 -48.14 -6.87 1.40
N ALA A 287 -47.45 -7.61 2.27
CA ALA A 287 -47.97 -8.85 2.83
C ALA A 287 -49.27 -8.62 3.62
N ALA A 288 -49.32 -7.56 4.44
CA ALA A 288 -50.52 -7.18 5.18
C ALA A 288 -51.67 -6.78 4.24
N GLY A 289 -51.39 -5.95 3.21
CA GLY A 289 -52.38 -5.56 2.22
C GLY A 289 -52.90 -6.74 1.39
N ASN A 290 -52.04 -7.71 1.09
CA ASN A 290 -52.44 -8.91 0.36
C ASN A 290 -53.32 -9.84 1.22
N ALA A 291 -53.09 -9.89 2.53
CA ALA A 291 -53.95 -10.62 3.47
C ALA A 291 -55.34 -9.97 3.58
N ASP A 292 -55.42 -8.65 3.68
CA ASP A 292 -56.70 -7.90 3.65
C ASP A 292 -57.45 -8.13 2.34
N LEU A 293 -56.76 -8.02 1.20
CA LEU A 293 -57.34 -8.28 -0.11
C LEU A 293 -57.87 -9.72 -0.22
N SER A 294 -57.12 -10.71 0.29
CA SER A 294 -57.56 -12.10 0.32
C SER A 294 -58.85 -12.25 1.13
N SER A 295 -58.91 -11.66 2.33
CA SER A 295 -60.11 -11.68 3.19
C SER A 295 -61.32 -11.05 2.50
N ARG A 296 -61.14 -9.88 1.86
CA ARG A 296 -62.21 -9.21 1.11
C ARG A 296 -62.66 -10.01 -0.11
N THR A 297 -61.74 -10.72 -0.76
CA THR A 297 -62.06 -11.60 -1.89
C THR A 297 -62.88 -12.81 -1.43
N GLU A 298 -62.57 -13.38 -0.26
CA GLU A 298 -63.37 -14.44 0.38
C GLU A 298 -64.78 -13.95 0.75
N GLU A 299 -64.90 -12.77 1.38
CA GLU A 299 -66.20 -12.15 1.68
C GLU A 299 -67.02 -11.88 0.41
N GLN A 300 -66.39 -11.33 -0.63
CA GLN A 300 -67.05 -11.05 -1.90
C GLN A 300 -67.48 -12.34 -2.60
N SER A 301 -66.67 -13.40 -2.51
CA SER A 301 -67.05 -14.73 -3.02
C SER A 301 -68.28 -15.26 -2.29
N ALA A 302 -68.34 -15.15 -0.96
CA ALA A 302 -69.50 -15.54 -0.17
C ALA A 302 -70.76 -14.74 -0.55
N ALA A 303 -70.64 -13.41 -0.72
CA ALA A 303 -71.74 -12.56 -1.16
C ALA A 303 -72.26 -12.90 -2.57
N ILE A 304 -71.37 -13.31 -3.48
CA ILE A 304 -71.76 -13.80 -4.81
C ILE A 304 -72.53 -15.11 -4.69
N VAL A 305 -72.12 -16.03 -3.82
CA VAL A 305 -72.85 -17.29 -3.56
C VAL A 305 -74.25 -17.00 -3.02
N GLU A 306 -74.39 -16.07 -2.07
CA GLU A 306 -75.69 -15.65 -1.53
C GLU A 306 -76.58 -14.98 -2.60
N THR A 307 -75.99 -14.15 -3.45
CA THR A 307 -76.69 -13.51 -4.57
C THR A 307 -77.18 -14.55 -5.59
N ALA A 308 -76.36 -15.55 -5.90
CA ALA A 308 -76.73 -16.65 -6.80
C ALA A 308 -77.90 -17.46 -6.22
N ALA A 309 -77.87 -17.79 -4.93
CA ALA A 309 -78.98 -18.47 -4.24
C ALA A 309 -80.26 -17.62 -4.25
N SER A 310 -80.14 -16.31 -4.03
CA SER A 310 -81.27 -15.37 -4.12
C SER A 310 -81.85 -15.32 -5.54
N MET A 311 -80.99 -15.35 -6.56
CA MET A 311 -81.43 -15.43 -7.96
C MET A 311 -82.14 -16.74 -8.29
N GLU A 312 -81.71 -17.87 -7.72
CA GLU A 312 -82.44 -19.14 -7.83
C GLU A 312 -83.84 -19.05 -7.22
N GLN A 313 -83.96 -18.45 -6.02
CA GLN A 313 -85.25 -18.24 -5.37
C GLN A 313 -86.16 -17.30 -6.16
N ILE A 314 -85.62 -16.20 -6.69
CA ILE A 314 -86.36 -15.26 -7.56
C ILE A 314 -86.82 -15.98 -8.82
N SER A 315 -85.94 -16.74 -9.48
CA SER A 315 -86.28 -17.52 -10.68
C SER A 315 -87.42 -18.51 -10.40
N SER A 316 -87.37 -19.22 -9.27
CA SER A 316 -88.46 -20.10 -8.82
C SER A 316 -89.77 -19.34 -8.60
N THR A 317 -89.71 -18.16 -7.97
CA THR A 317 -90.89 -17.33 -7.72
C THR A 317 -91.48 -16.76 -9.01
N VAL A 318 -90.64 -16.33 -9.96
CA VAL A 318 -91.06 -15.86 -11.28
C VAL A 318 -91.73 -16.99 -12.06
N LYS A 319 -91.17 -18.21 -12.02
CA LYS A 319 -91.80 -19.40 -12.61
C LYS A 319 -93.17 -19.67 -11.99
N GLN A 320 -93.27 -19.65 -10.66
CA GLN A 320 -94.54 -19.81 -9.96
C GLN A 320 -95.56 -18.73 -10.33
N ASN A 321 -95.13 -17.46 -10.46
CA ASN A 321 -96.01 -16.38 -10.89
C ASN A 321 -96.48 -16.55 -12.34
N ALA A 322 -95.61 -17.02 -13.24
CA ALA A 322 -95.99 -17.34 -14.61
C ALA A 322 -97.02 -18.48 -14.67
N ASP A 323 -96.82 -19.55 -13.89
CA ASP A 323 -97.78 -20.66 -13.77
C ASP A 323 -99.13 -20.19 -13.21
N ASN A 324 -99.11 -19.35 -12.16
CA ASN A 324 -100.32 -18.75 -11.58
C ASN A 324 -101.05 -17.85 -12.58
N ALA A 325 -100.33 -17.02 -13.34
CA ALA A 325 -100.93 -16.17 -14.38
C ALA A 325 -101.55 -17.01 -15.50
N GLN A 326 -100.90 -18.10 -15.89
CA GLN A 326 -101.43 -19.05 -16.88
C GLN A 326 -102.70 -19.73 -16.38
N GLN A 327 -102.73 -20.19 -15.12
CA GLN A 327 -103.93 -20.75 -14.48
C GLN A 327 -105.06 -19.71 -14.39
N ALA A 328 -104.77 -18.49 -13.95
CA ALA A 328 -105.74 -17.40 -13.88
C ALA A 328 -106.32 -17.05 -15.26
N SER A 329 -105.48 -16.97 -16.30
CA SER A 329 -105.92 -16.82 -17.69
C SER A 329 -106.85 -17.96 -18.11
N GLY A 330 -106.57 -19.21 -17.70
CA GLY A 330 -107.45 -20.36 -17.89
C GLY A 330 -108.83 -20.17 -17.25
N MET A 331 -108.87 -19.84 -15.96
CA MET A 331 -110.11 -19.60 -15.21
C MET A 331 -110.92 -18.43 -15.78
N ILE A 332 -110.27 -17.37 -16.26
CA ILE A 332 -110.94 -16.23 -16.92
C ILE A 332 -111.59 -16.68 -18.24
N ARG A 333 -110.92 -17.52 -19.05
CA ARG A 333 -111.52 -18.05 -20.28
C ARG A 333 -112.73 -18.93 -20.00
N GLU A 334 -112.66 -19.77 -18.96
CA GLU A 334 -113.78 -20.59 -18.52
C GLU A 334 -114.96 -19.73 -18.02
N SER A 335 -114.69 -18.75 -17.16
CA SER A 335 -115.69 -17.81 -16.67
C SER A 335 -116.34 -17.00 -17.81
N ALA A 336 -115.56 -16.56 -18.79
CA ALA A 336 -116.08 -15.90 -19.99
C ALA A 336 -116.94 -16.84 -20.85
N SER A 337 -116.65 -18.14 -20.86
CA SER A 337 -117.47 -19.15 -21.52
C SER A 337 -118.82 -19.32 -20.81
N LEU A 338 -118.80 -19.50 -19.49
CA LEU A 338 -120.00 -19.57 -18.63
C LEU A 338 -120.86 -18.31 -18.77
N ALA A 339 -120.24 -17.12 -18.80
CA ALA A 339 -120.96 -15.87 -19.00
C ALA A 339 -121.65 -15.81 -20.37
N ARG A 340 -121.00 -16.29 -21.45
CA ARG A 340 -121.62 -16.38 -22.78
C ARG A 340 -122.80 -17.35 -22.80
N GLU A 341 -122.66 -18.49 -22.15
CA GLU A 341 -123.73 -19.48 -22.01
C GLU A 341 -124.91 -18.92 -21.21
N GLY A 342 -124.63 -18.17 -20.13
CA GLY A 342 -125.64 -17.44 -19.36
C GLY A 342 -126.35 -16.33 -20.15
N VAL A 343 -125.65 -15.61 -21.02
CA VAL A 343 -126.27 -14.63 -21.94
C VAL A 343 -127.24 -15.33 -22.89
N GLN A 344 -126.89 -16.50 -23.40
CA GLN A 344 -127.76 -17.28 -24.28
C GLN A 344 -129.02 -17.76 -23.54
N LEU A 345 -128.87 -18.25 -22.30
CA LEU A 345 -129.99 -18.64 -21.45
C LEU A 345 -130.94 -17.46 -21.14
N MET A 346 -130.39 -16.27 -20.91
CA MET A 346 -131.18 -15.05 -20.72
C MET A 346 -131.94 -14.66 -21.99
N HIS A 347 -131.36 -14.89 -23.17
CA HIS A 347 -132.03 -14.65 -24.45
C HIS A 347 -133.25 -15.57 -24.62
N GLU A 348 -133.10 -16.86 -24.33
CA GLU A 348 -134.21 -17.84 -24.33
C GLU A 348 -135.30 -17.47 -23.30
N MET A 349 -134.92 -16.95 -22.13
CA MET A 349 -135.88 -16.50 -21.12
C MET A 349 -136.70 -15.29 -21.59
N VAL A 350 -136.06 -14.30 -22.24
CA VAL A 350 -136.77 -13.13 -22.80
C VAL A 350 -137.77 -13.56 -23.86
N GLU A 351 -137.41 -14.52 -24.71
CA GLU A 351 -138.32 -15.11 -25.71
C GLU A 351 -139.54 -15.78 -25.02
N LYS A 352 -139.32 -16.54 -23.94
CA LYS A 352 -140.42 -17.12 -23.15
C LYS A 352 -141.31 -16.09 -22.46
N ILE A 353 -140.75 -14.97 -21.99
CA ILE A 353 -141.55 -13.86 -21.44
C ILE A 353 -142.41 -13.23 -22.54
N HIS A 354 -141.89 -13.11 -23.76
CA HIS A 354 -142.66 -12.63 -24.91
C HIS A 354 -143.83 -13.58 -25.25
N ASP A 355 -143.60 -14.89 -25.27
CA ASP A 355 -144.65 -15.91 -25.43
C ASP A 355 -145.75 -15.79 -24.36
N ILE A 356 -145.37 -15.57 -23.09
CA ILE A 356 -146.31 -15.38 -21.98
C ILE A 356 -147.14 -14.11 -22.17
N SER A 357 -146.51 -13.00 -22.54
CA SER A 357 -147.20 -11.73 -22.80
C SER A 357 -148.22 -11.88 -23.94
N HIS A 358 -147.85 -12.58 -25.01
CA HIS A 358 -148.75 -12.84 -26.13
C HIS A 358 -149.94 -13.71 -25.70
N ASN A 359 -149.71 -14.76 -24.91
CA ASN A 359 -150.79 -15.59 -24.35
C ASN A 359 -151.71 -14.81 -23.40
N ALA A 360 -151.17 -13.92 -22.58
CA ALA A 360 -151.96 -13.06 -21.68
C ALA A 360 -152.87 -12.08 -22.46
N GLN A 361 -152.42 -11.58 -23.61
CA GLN A 361 -153.26 -10.79 -24.52
C GLN A 361 -154.47 -11.60 -25.02
N GLY A 362 -154.26 -12.88 -25.36
CA GLY A 362 -155.32 -13.81 -25.72
C GLY A 362 -156.33 -14.05 -24.60
N VAL A 363 -155.89 -14.09 -23.34
CA VAL A 363 -156.79 -14.15 -22.17
C VAL A 363 -157.64 -12.87 -22.04
N GLY A 364 -157.07 -11.70 -22.32
CA GLY A 364 -157.82 -10.43 -22.35
C GLY A 364 -158.96 -10.45 -23.35
N THR A 365 -158.72 -10.98 -24.56
CA THR A 365 -159.76 -11.10 -25.60
C THR A 365 -160.91 -12.03 -25.16
N ILE A 366 -160.62 -13.09 -24.40
CA ILE A 366 -161.65 -13.98 -23.84
C ILE A 366 -162.47 -13.25 -22.77
N SER A 367 -161.83 -12.44 -21.92
CA SER A 367 -162.52 -11.65 -20.89
C SER A 367 -163.54 -10.68 -21.49
N ASP A 368 -163.20 -10.02 -22.60
CA ASP A 368 -164.12 -9.09 -23.29
C ASP A 368 -165.36 -9.80 -23.86
N VAL A 369 -165.20 -11.04 -24.34
CA VAL A 369 -166.32 -11.87 -24.80
C VAL A 369 -167.21 -12.28 -23.62
N ILE A 370 -166.64 -12.61 -22.47
CA ILE A 370 -167.40 -12.96 -21.26
C ILE A 370 -168.22 -11.76 -20.77
N ASP A 371 -167.65 -10.54 -20.79
CA ASP A 371 -168.36 -9.32 -20.39
C ASP A 371 -169.55 -9.02 -21.32
N SER A 372 -169.39 -9.28 -22.62
CA SER A 372 -170.47 -9.19 -23.61
C SER A 372 -171.61 -10.20 -23.36
N ILE A 373 -171.29 -11.44 -22.96
CA ILE A 373 -172.29 -12.47 -22.59
C ILE A 373 -173.00 -12.09 -21.28
N ALA A 374 -172.28 -11.54 -20.31
CA ALA A 374 -172.84 -11.08 -19.04
C ALA A 374 -173.87 -9.95 -19.26
N PHE A 375 -173.57 -9.01 -20.16
CA PHE A 375 -174.52 -7.94 -20.52
C PHE A 375 -175.79 -8.47 -21.19
N GLN A 376 -175.67 -9.44 -22.11
CA GLN A 376 -176.83 -10.09 -22.74
C GLN A 376 -177.69 -10.85 -21.72
N THR A 377 -177.05 -11.50 -20.75
CA THR A 377 -177.73 -12.23 -19.67
C THR A 377 -178.51 -11.28 -18.75
N ASN A 378 -177.95 -10.10 -18.45
CA ASN A 378 -178.59 -9.06 -17.65
C ASN A 378 -179.87 -8.50 -18.32
N ILE A 379 -179.83 -8.31 -19.65
CA ILE A 379 -181.00 -7.85 -20.43
C ILE A 379 -182.12 -8.91 -20.44
N LEU A 380 -181.79 -10.19 -20.52
CA LEU A 380 -182.76 -11.28 -20.47
C LEU A 380 -183.48 -11.35 -19.11
N ALA A 381 -182.73 -11.17 -18.02
CA ALA A 381 -183.25 -11.21 -16.65
C ALA A 381 -184.26 -10.07 -16.38
N LEU A 382 -183.99 -8.87 -16.91
CA LEU A 382 -184.86 -7.71 -16.72
C LEU A 382 -186.21 -7.86 -17.45
N ASN A 383 -186.19 -8.39 -18.68
CA ASN A 383 -187.42 -8.64 -19.45
C ASN A 383 -188.31 -9.71 -18.79
N ALA A 384 -187.72 -10.72 -18.15
CA ALA A 384 -188.47 -11.71 -17.38
C ALA A 384 -189.14 -11.11 -16.13
N ALA A 385 -188.48 -10.17 -15.46
CA ALA A 385 -189.02 -9.49 -14.27
C ALA A 385 -190.22 -8.56 -14.59
N VAL A 386 -190.21 -7.91 -15.76
CA VAL A 386 -191.29 -7.02 -16.21
C VAL A 386 -192.56 -7.81 -16.59
N GLU A 387 -192.39 -8.99 -17.20
CA GLU A 387 -193.53 -9.83 -17.59
C GLU A 387 -194.17 -10.53 -16.37
N ALA A 388 -193.41 -10.81 -15.32
CA ALA A 388 -193.92 -11.32 -14.04
C ALA A 388 -194.77 -10.29 -13.27
N ALA A 389 -194.46 -8.98 -13.38
CA ALA A 389 -195.21 -7.92 -12.70
C ALA A 389 -196.58 -7.63 -13.35
N ARG A 390 -196.77 -7.97 -14.63
CA ARG A 390 -198.01 -7.70 -15.38
C ARG A 390 -199.08 -8.79 -15.22
N ALA A 391 -198.73 -9.97 -14.72
CA ALA A 391 -199.64 -11.13 -14.62
C ALA A 391 -200.30 -11.33 -13.22
N GLY A 392 -200.08 -10.44 -12.25
CA GLY A 392 -200.46 -10.67 -10.84
C GLY A 392 -201.79 -10.10 -10.33
N GLN A 393 -202.57 -9.33 -11.11
CA GLN A 393 -203.80 -8.68 -10.61
C GLN A 393 -205.12 -9.28 -11.12
N ARG A 394 -205.22 -10.61 -11.04
CA ARG A 394 -206.50 -11.24 -10.67
C ARG A 394 -206.30 -12.57 -9.92
N SER A 395 -205.73 -12.53 -8.72
CA SER A 395 -205.81 -13.59 -7.70
C SER A 395 -205.41 -12.98 -6.33
N ALA A 396 -206.18 -12.94 -5.25
CA ALA A 396 -207.44 -13.58 -4.91
C ALA A 396 -208.16 -12.80 -3.80
N THR A 397 -209.46 -12.59 -3.96
CA THR A 397 -210.41 -12.79 -2.86
C THR A 397 -210.56 -14.31 -2.64
N SER A 398 -210.70 -14.70 -1.36
CA SER A 398 -210.69 -16.06 -0.78
C SER A 398 -209.29 -16.69 -0.66
N ALA A 399 -208.67 -16.82 0.52
CA ALA A 399 -209.08 -16.58 1.91
C ALA A 399 -208.18 -15.53 2.58
#